data_AF-A0A4S2AM43-F1
#
_entry.id   AF-A0A4S2AM43-F1
#
_cell.length_a   1.000
_cell.length_b   1.000
_cell.length_c   1.000
_cell.angle_alpha   90.00
_cell.angle_beta   90.00
_cell.angle_gamma   90.00
#
_symmetry.space_group_name_H-M   'P 1'
#
loop_
_entity.id
_entity.type
_entity.pdbx_description
1 polymer ?
#
loop_
_entity_poly.entity_id
_entity_poly.type
_entity_poly.pdbx_seq_one_letter_code
_entity_poly.pdbx_strand_id
1 'polypeptide(L)'
;FVFLTGVTKFAQVSVFSDLNQLNDISMKSPYAALCGITKEELLKTFLPELERLAKRRGISLQEVIDLMERQYDGYHFHPEGVGMFNPFSVLNAFDAEEMGHYWFQTGTPTYLVDLLKQSDYDIRLLIDGVEVLASAFSEYRAETNNPLPMIYQSGYLTIKGYDDDVKLYTLGFPNDEVRYGFLNFLVPYYTNVSNDETGFHIAKFMRELKSGDVEAFMERLKIFFSGIPYELSDDTERHYQVIFHVVFTLLGQFIRSEVRSSRGRADAVVHTPTAIYVFEFKLDGTADAALKQIDEKGYLIPYTLDGRKLVKVGVNFSKETRNIDEYIVVEE
;
A
#
# COMPACT_ATOMS: atom_id res chain seq x y z
N PHE A 1 -12.85 36.11 -9.43
CA PHE A 1 -12.44 34.98 -8.59
C PHE A 1 -11.24 34.33 -9.26
N VAL A 2 -10.13 34.15 -8.54
CA VAL A 2 -8.94 33.45 -9.03
C VAL A 2 -8.80 32.20 -8.17
N PHE A 3 -8.82 31.03 -8.80
CA PHE A 3 -8.58 29.75 -8.14
C PHE A 3 -7.12 29.37 -8.36
N LEU A 4 -6.42 29.06 -7.28
CA LEU A 4 -5.03 28.60 -7.29
C LEU A 4 -5.00 27.19 -6.69
N THR A 5 -4.35 26.27 -7.40
CA THR A 5 -4.14 24.89 -6.97
C THR A 5 -2.69 24.48 -7.25
N GLY A 6 -2.16 23.58 -6.44
CA GLY A 6 -0.77 23.14 -6.51
C GLY A 6 -0.46 22.09 -5.44
N VAL A 7 0.74 21.53 -5.53
CA VAL A 7 1.19 20.43 -4.64
C VAL A 7 1.53 20.94 -3.24
N THR A 8 2.15 22.11 -3.12
CA THR A 8 2.61 22.66 -1.85
C THR A 8 1.95 24.01 -1.55
N LYS A 9 1.78 24.30 -0.26
CA LYS A 9 1.24 25.58 0.21
C LYS A 9 2.26 26.70 -0.07
N PHE A 10 1.92 27.60 -0.98
CA PHE A 10 2.72 28.81 -1.27
C PHE A 10 2.44 29.98 -0.31
N ALA A 11 1.34 29.91 0.45
CA ALA A 11 0.98 30.96 1.39
C ALA A 11 1.92 30.91 2.61
N GLN A 12 2.47 32.08 3.00
CA GLN A 12 3.29 32.31 4.22
C GLN A 12 4.80 31.98 4.15
N VAL A 13 5.40 31.90 2.95
CA VAL A 13 6.86 31.66 2.81
C VAL A 13 7.72 32.92 3.11
N SER A 14 7.10 34.10 3.21
CA SER A 14 7.81 35.38 3.35
C SER A 14 7.41 36.16 4.60
N VAL A 15 8.40 36.76 5.27
CA VAL A 15 8.25 37.69 6.41
C VAL A 15 7.84 39.10 5.94
N PHE A 16 7.77 39.31 4.62
CA PHE A 16 7.38 40.57 4.00
C PHE A 16 5.92 40.56 3.51
N SER A 17 5.39 41.73 3.16
CA SER A 17 4.01 41.94 2.68
C SER A 17 3.78 41.40 1.25
N ASP A 18 4.16 40.16 0.99
CA ASP A 18 3.83 39.44 -0.23
C ASP A 18 2.37 38.94 -0.20
N LEU A 19 1.98 38.09 -1.16
CA LEU A 19 0.64 37.51 -1.30
C LEU A 19 0.19 36.75 -0.03
N ASN A 20 -0.38 37.47 0.95
CA ASN A 20 -0.70 36.96 2.29
C ASN A 20 -2.21 36.94 2.60
N GLN A 21 -3.06 37.36 1.65
CA GLN A 21 -4.52 37.39 1.80
C GLN A 21 -5.22 36.20 1.11
N LEU A 22 -4.52 35.09 0.91
CA LEU A 22 -5.12 33.89 0.32
C LEU A 22 -6.03 33.20 1.34
N ASN A 23 -7.26 32.92 0.91
CA ASN A 23 -8.19 32.08 1.65
C ASN A 23 -7.88 30.61 1.34
N ASP A 24 -7.20 29.92 2.25
CA ASP A 24 -7.00 28.47 2.12
C ASP A 24 -8.35 27.75 2.29
N ILE A 25 -8.78 27.07 1.23
CA ILE A 25 -10.01 26.29 1.18
C ILE A 25 -9.75 24.78 1.11
N SER A 26 -8.48 24.36 1.15
CA SER A 26 -8.05 22.98 0.83
C SER A 26 -8.72 21.92 1.70
N MET A 27 -9.02 22.25 2.96
CA MET A 27 -9.68 21.36 3.91
C MET A 27 -11.02 21.90 4.40
N LYS A 28 -11.71 22.73 3.62
CA LYS A 28 -13.04 23.23 3.98
C LYS A 28 -14.10 22.30 3.41
N SER A 29 -15.00 21.80 4.26
CA SER A 29 -16.10 20.90 3.87
C SER A 29 -16.85 21.33 2.58
N PRO A 30 -17.24 22.61 2.38
CA PRO A 30 -17.93 23.02 1.15
C PRO A 30 -17.15 22.85 -0.16
N TYR A 31 -15.83 22.65 -0.08
CA TYR A 31 -14.94 22.47 -1.23
C TYR A 31 -14.35 21.05 -1.32
N ALA A 32 -14.81 20.12 -0.48
CA ALA A 32 -14.24 18.78 -0.37
C ALA A 32 -14.35 17.96 -1.67
N ALA A 33 -15.33 18.27 -2.53
CA ALA A 33 -15.53 17.62 -3.82
C ALA A 33 -15.04 18.45 -5.02
N LEU A 34 -14.25 19.51 -4.80
CA LEU A 34 -13.85 20.44 -5.85
C LEU A 34 -12.80 19.86 -6.82
N CYS A 35 -11.88 19.05 -6.31
CA CYS A 35 -10.71 18.56 -7.05
C CYS A 35 -10.77 17.05 -7.28
N GLY A 36 -11.42 16.62 -8.35
CA GLY A 36 -11.52 15.21 -8.74
C GLY A 36 -12.77 14.94 -9.55
N ILE A 37 -13.15 13.67 -9.65
CA ILE A 37 -14.46 13.25 -10.17
C ILE A 37 -15.16 12.49 -9.05
N THR A 38 -16.40 12.84 -8.72
CA THR A 38 -17.20 12.06 -7.75
C THR A 38 -17.72 10.77 -8.40
N LYS A 39 -18.10 9.75 -7.59
CA LYS A 39 -18.78 8.55 -8.11
C LYS A 39 -20.03 8.91 -8.91
N GLU A 40 -20.82 9.88 -8.45
CA GLU A 40 -22.02 10.33 -9.16
C GLU A 40 -21.69 10.91 -10.55
N GLU A 41 -20.69 11.79 -10.63
CA GLU A 41 -20.24 12.38 -11.89
C GLU A 41 -19.66 11.33 -12.83
N LEU A 42 -18.91 10.36 -12.28
CA LEU A 42 -18.37 9.23 -13.03
C LEU A 42 -19.49 8.45 -13.71
N LEU A 43 -20.49 8.02 -12.94
CA LEU A 43 -21.62 7.23 -13.44
C LEU A 43 -22.52 8.02 -14.40
N LYS A 44 -22.72 9.31 -14.15
CA LYS A 44 -23.59 10.15 -14.97
C LYS A 44 -22.96 10.54 -16.30
N THR A 45 -21.66 10.83 -16.30
CA THR A 45 -20.97 11.42 -17.44
C THR A 45 -20.29 10.36 -18.30
N PHE A 46 -19.72 9.32 -17.67
CA PHE A 46 -18.86 8.34 -18.33
C PHE A 46 -19.48 6.94 -18.43
N LEU A 47 -20.81 6.82 -18.34
CA LEU A 47 -21.51 5.54 -18.51
C LEU A 47 -21.13 4.83 -19.83
N PRO A 48 -21.08 5.50 -20.99
CA PRO A 48 -20.69 4.85 -22.24
C PRO A 48 -19.27 4.28 -22.22
N GLU A 49 -18.32 4.99 -21.60
CA GLU A 49 -16.93 4.57 -21.44
C GLU A 49 -16.83 3.36 -20.50
N LEU A 50 -17.57 3.37 -19.39
CA LEU A 50 -17.65 2.25 -18.45
C LEU A 50 -18.21 0.99 -19.13
N GLU A 51 -19.29 1.12 -19.91
CA GLU A 51 -19.88 0.02 -20.68
C GLU A 51 -18.91 -0.53 -21.73
N ARG A 52 -18.15 0.36 -22.41
CA ARG A 52 -17.14 -0.03 -23.39
C ARG A 52 -16.00 -0.80 -22.73
N LEU A 53 -15.50 -0.31 -21.59
CA LEU A 53 -14.47 -0.97 -20.80
C LEU A 53 -14.95 -2.33 -20.28
N ALA A 54 -16.20 -2.42 -19.81
CA ALA A 54 -16.83 -3.66 -19.34
C ALA A 54 -16.89 -4.70 -20.46
N LYS A 55 -17.37 -4.29 -21.64
CA LYS A 55 -17.42 -5.13 -22.83
C LYS A 55 -16.04 -5.63 -23.24
N ARG A 56 -15.02 -4.77 -23.24
CA ARG A 56 -13.64 -5.14 -23.62
C ARG A 56 -13.02 -6.14 -22.64
N ARG A 57 -13.31 -5.99 -21.33
CA ARG A 57 -12.81 -6.91 -20.30
C ARG A 57 -13.64 -8.18 -20.14
N GLY A 58 -14.84 -8.23 -20.71
CA GLY A 58 -15.75 -9.37 -20.56
C GLY A 58 -16.31 -9.53 -19.15
N ILE A 59 -16.47 -8.42 -18.41
CA ILE A 59 -17.03 -8.38 -17.06
C ILE A 59 -18.26 -7.48 -17.03
N SER A 60 -19.06 -7.55 -15.97
CA SER A 60 -20.25 -6.71 -15.79
C SER A 60 -19.89 -5.24 -15.58
N LEU A 61 -20.86 -4.36 -15.84
CA LEU A 61 -20.71 -2.92 -15.57
C LEU A 61 -20.38 -2.66 -14.09
N GLN A 62 -21.02 -3.38 -13.17
CA GLN A 62 -20.75 -3.25 -11.74
C GLN A 62 -19.31 -3.64 -11.40
N GLU A 63 -18.80 -4.73 -11.96
CA GLU A 63 -17.41 -5.15 -11.73
C GLU A 63 -16.39 -4.13 -12.27
N VAL A 64 -16.68 -3.44 -13.38
CA VAL A 64 -15.85 -2.31 -13.83
C VAL A 64 -15.95 -1.13 -12.88
N ILE A 65 -17.14 -0.76 -12.41
CA ILE A 65 -17.30 0.34 -11.45
C ILE A 65 -16.50 0.04 -10.17
N ASP A 66 -16.62 -1.16 -9.62
CA ASP A 66 -15.87 -1.57 -8.42
C ASP A 66 -14.35 -1.57 -8.68
N LEU A 67 -13.93 -1.91 -9.91
CA LEU A 67 -12.52 -1.88 -10.31
C LEU A 67 -12.01 -0.44 -10.45
N MET A 68 -12.81 0.47 -11.00
CA MET A 68 -12.49 1.90 -11.08
C MET A 68 -12.37 2.50 -9.67
N GLU A 69 -13.28 2.16 -8.76
CA GLU A 69 -13.24 2.62 -7.37
C GLU A 69 -11.97 2.15 -6.67
N ARG A 70 -11.67 0.85 -6.72
CA ARG A 70 -10.45 0.31 -6.11
C ARG A 70 -9.18 0.93 -6.68
N GLN A 71 -9.15 1.18 -7.99
CA GLN A 71 -7.93 1.60 -8.67
C GLN A 71 -7.70 3.12 -8.62
N TYR A 72 -8.75 3.94 -8.70
CA TYR A 72 -8.62 5.38 -8.97
C TYR A 72 -9.35 6.31 -8.00
N ASP A 73 -10.26 5.80 -7.16
CA ASP A 73 -11.00 6.59 -6.17
C ASP A 73 -10.21 6.77 -4.86
N GLY A 74 -10.79 7.47 -3.88
CA GLY A 74 -10.37 7.36 -2.49
C GLY A 74 -9.63 8.57 -1.95
N TYR A 75 -9.40 9.60 -2.76
CA TYR A 75 -8.88 10.88 -2.29
C TYR A 75 -9.94 11.64 -1.50
N HIS A 76 -9.60 12.06 -0.28
CA HIS A 76 -10.44 12.85 0.60
C HIS A 76 -9.72 14.14 1.00
N PHE A 77 -10.39 15.28 0.77
CA PHE A 77 -9.89 16.61 1.13
C PHE A 77 -10.48 17.13 2.45
N HIS A 78 -11.48 16.43 3.00
CA HIS A 78 -12.10 16.71 4.28
C HIS A 78 -12.51 15.37 4.94
N PRO A 79 -12.48 15.25 6.28
CA PRO A 79 -12.92 14.03 6.97
C PRO A 79 -14.31 13.53 6.59
N GLU A 80 -15.24 14.45 6.36
CA GLU A 80 -16.62 14.17 5.95
C GLU A 80 -16.83 14.28 4.43
N GLY A 81 -15.75 14.44 3.66
CA GLY A 81 -15.80 14.54 2.22
C GLY A 81 -16.15 13.21 1.55
N VAL A 82 -16.63 13.26 0.32
CA VAL A 82 -16.75 12.07 -0.52
C VAL A 82 -15.39 11.68 -1.11
N GLY A 83 -15.22 10.39 -1.41
CA GLY A 83 -14.10 9.91 -2.20
C GLY A 83 -14.09 10.54 -3.58
N MET A 84 -12.91 11.00 -3.99
CA MET A 84 -12.67 11.61 -5.29
C MET A 84 -11.80 10.70 -6.13
N PHE A 85 -12.24 10.45 -7.37
CA PHE A 85 -11.45 9.81 -8.40
C PHE A 85 -10.38 10.76 -8.93
N ASN A 86 -9.19 10.22 -9.18
CA ASN A 86 -8.13 10.92 -9.90
C ASN A 86 -8.55 11.13 -11.37
N PRO A 87 -8.79 12.38 -11.83
CA PRO A 87 -9.29 12.62 -13.18
C PRO A 87 -8.29 12.17 -14.25
N PHE A 88 -6.99 12.32 -13.99
CA PHE A 88 -5.96 11.93 -14.95
C PHE A 88 -6.00 10.42 -15.18
N SER A 89 -6.03 9.62 -14.11
CA SER A 89 -6.07 8.17 -14.24
C SER A 89 -7.37 7.66 -14.87
N VAL A 90 -8.52 8.23 -14.49
CA VAL A 90 -9.82 7.88 -15.08
C VAL A 90 -9.85 8.15 -16.58
N LEU A 91 -9.43 9.35 -17.01
CA LEU A 91 -9.49 9.74 -18.43
C LEU A 91 -8.55 8.89 -19.28
N ASN A 92 -7.33 8.61 -18.79
CA ASN A 92 -6.40 7.73 -19.51
C ASN A 92 -6.89 6.27 -19.56
N ALA A 93 -7.54 5.78 -18.50
CA ALA A 93 -8.12 4.44 -18.49
C ALA A 93 -9.23 4.30 -19.54
N PHE A 94 -10.04 5.34 -19.74
CA PHE A 94 -11.09 5.36 -20.77
C PHE A 94 -10.57 5.55 -22.18
N ASP A 95 -9.49 6.33 -22.36
CA ASP A 95 -8.83 6.52 -23.65
C ASP A 95 -8.14 5.24 -24.13
N ALA A 96 -7.38 4.58 -23.24
CA ALA A 96 -6.75 3.29 -23.53
C ALA A 96 -7.74 2.10 -23.53
N GLU A 97 -8.90 2.29 -22.90
CA GLU A 97 -9.86 1.26 -22.47
C GLU A 97 -9.17 0.10 -21.73
N GLU A 98 -8.26 0.46 -20.83
CA GLU A 98 -7.46 -0.47 -20.04
C GLU A 98 -7.23 0.11 -18.63
N MET A 99 -7.04 -0.77 -17.65
CA MET A 99 -6.62 -0.33 -16.32
C MET A 99 -5.09 -0.23 -16.30
N GLY A 100 -4.57 0.84 -15.72
CA GLY A 100 -3.14 1.06 -15.57
C GLY A 100 -2.77 1.96 -14.40
N HIS A 101 -1.47 2.22 -14.26
CA HIS A 101 -0.90 3.13 -13.26
C HIS A 101 -0.55 4.49 -13.90
N TYR A 102 -1.55 5.15 -14.48
CA TYR A 102 -1.38 6.36 -15.28
C TYR A 102 -0.79 7.54 -14.51
N TRP A 103 -1.36 7.91 -13.36
CA TRP A 103 -0.86 9.02 -12.56
C TRP A 103 0.53 8.71 -12.00
N PHE A 104 0.73 7.51 -11.47
CA PHE A 104 2.02 7.13 -10.88
C PHE A 104 3.17 7.17 -11.91
N GLN A 105 2.91 6.86 -13.18
CA GLN A 105 3.91 6.94 -14.25
C GLN A 105 4.31 8.38 -14.62
N THR A 106 3.52 9.39 -14.26
CA THR A 106 3.82 10.80 -14.61
C THR A 106 4.95 11.42 -13.81
N GLY A 107 5.31 10.84 -12.66
CA GLY A 107 6.36 11.37 -11.81
C GLY A 107 6.93 10.32 -10.87
N THR A 108 8.24 10.17 -10.87
CA THR A 108 8.93 9.23 -9.99
C THR A 108 9.09 9.85 -8.60
N PRO A 109 8.62 9.21 -7.50
CA PRO A 109 8.74 9.74 -6.13
C PRO A 109 10.16 9.65 -5.55
N THR A 110 11.21 9.78 -6.37
CA THR A 110 12.62 9.62 -5.96
C THR A 110 12.95 10.46 -4.74
N TYR A 111 12.55 11.73 -4.75
CA TYR A 111 12.76 12.65 -3.62
C TYR A 111 12.09 12.17 -2.32
N LEU A 112 10.85 11.67 -2.39
CA LEU A 112 10.11 11.20 -1.21
C LEU A 112 10.73 9.93 -0.64
N VAL A 113 11.20 9.04 -1.52
CA VAL A 113 11.87 7.82 -1.10
C VAL A 113 13.23 8.11 -0.48
N ASP A 114 13.99 9.06 -1.03
CA ASP A 114 15.25 9.48 -0.43
C ASP A 114 15.02 10.14 0.95
N LEU A 115 13.92 10.89 1.11
CA LEU A 115 13.51 11.42 2.41
C LEU A 115 13.18 10.29 3.40
N LEU A 116 12.41 9.28 2.97
CA LEU A 116 12.07 8.11 3.80
C LEU A 116 13.31 7.37 4.30
N LYS A 117 14.31 7.16 3.43
CA LYS A 117 15.58 6.52 3.81
C LYS A 117 16.36 7.33 4.84
N GLN A 118 16.47 8.64 4.64
CA GLN A 118 17.22 9.50 5.55
C GLN A 118 16.54 9.63 6.91
N SER A 119 15.21 9.45 6.95
CA SER A 119 14.39 9.58 8.16
C SER A 119 14.33 8.33 9.04
N ASP A 120 14.85 7.18 8.60
CA ASP A 120 14.61 5.86 9.21
C ASP A 120 13.11 5.60 9.51
N TYR A 121 12.22 6.07 8.63
CA TYR A 121 10.78 5.97 8.85
C TYR A 121 10.27 4.55 8.59
N ASP A 122 9.42 4.04 9.49
CA ASP A 122 8.84 2.72 9.32
C ASP A 122 7.75 2.72 8.24
N ILE A 123 8.09 2.21 7.05
CA ILE A 123 7.16 2.15 5.92
C ILE A 123 5.89 1.34 6.25
N ARG A 124 5.95 0.39 7.19
CA ARG A 124 4.76 -0.37 7.62
C ARG A 124 3.68 0.54 8.17
N LEU A 125 4.05 1.65 8.83
CA LEU A 125 3.10 2.67 9.29
C LEU A 125 2.38 3.36 8.14
N LEU A 126 3.04 3.54 6.99
CA LEU A 126 2.38 4.08 5.78
C LEU A 126 1.39 3.08 5.19
N ILE A 127 1.73 1.79 5.24
CA ILE A 127 0.94 0.70 4.65
C ILE A 127 -0.31 0.40 5.50
N ASP A 128 -0.14 0.34 6.82
CA ASP A 128 -1.21 0.06 7.79
C ASP A 128 -2.09 1.29 8.06
N GLY A 129 -1.54 2.48 7.82
CA GLY A 129 -2.16 3.78 8.11
C GLY A 129 -1.53 4.44 9.33
N VAL A 130 -1.41 5.76 9.29
CA VAL A 130 -0.73 6.57 10.31
C VAL A 130 -1.67 7.61 10.91
N GLU A 131 -1.62 7.75 12.23
CA GLU A 131 -2.38 8.78 12.95
C GLU A 131 -1.56 10.06 13.10
N VAL A 132 -2.16 11.21 12.76
CA VAL A 132 -1.51 12.51 12.82
C VAL A 132 -2.42 13.58 13.40
N LEU A 133 -1.83 14.62 13.98
CA LEU A 133 -2.53 15.84 14.36
C LEU A 133 -2.74 16.74 13.15
N ALA A 134 -3.70 17.67 13.25
CA ALA A 134 -3.98 18.66 12.20
C ALA A 134 -2.76 19.51 11.80
N SER A 135 -1.77 19.67 12.68
CA SER A 135 -0.52 20.40 12.41
C SER A 135 0.28 19.77 11.26
N ALA A 136 0.18 18.45 11.06
CA ALA A 136 0.88 17.74 9.99
C ALA A 136 0.45 18.22 8.58
N PHE A 137 -0.75 18.77 8.41
CA PHE A 137 -1.21 19.36 7.14
C PHE A 137 -0.69 20.78 6.90
N SER A 138 -0.14 21.42 7.92
CA SER A 138 0.34 22.80 7.87
C SER A 138 1.86 22.90 7.77
N GLU A 139 2.57 21.81 8.09
CA GLU A 139 4.01 21.69 7.92
C GLU A 139 4.39 21.67 6.43
N TYR A 140 5.13 22.69 6.00
CA TYR A 140 5.63 22.84 4.62
C TYR A 140 7.14 22.60 4.52
N ARG A 141 7.82 22.44 5.65
CA ARG A 141 9.25 22.18 5.69
C ARG A 141 9.48 20.71 5.43
N ALA A 142 10.30 20.41 4.42
CA ALA A 142 10.89 19.10 4.29
C ALA A 142 11.91 18.90 5.43
N GLU A 143 11.41 18.54 6.59
CA GLU A 143 12.27 18.12 7.69
C GLU A 143 12.55 16.63 7.52
N THR A 144 13.84 16.29 7.47
CA THR A 144 14.29 14.91 7.32
C THR A 144 13.71 13.97 8.38
N ASN A 145 13.29 14.48 9.54
CA ASN A 145 12.76 13.67 10.63
C ASN A 145 11.23 13.42 10.54
N ASN A 146 10.50 14.08 9.64
CA ASN A 146 9.07 13.87 9.45
C ASN A 146 8.67 13.94 7.96
N PRO A 147 8.73 12.82 7.21
CA PRO A 147 8.41 12.81 5.78
C PRO A 147 6.90 12.91 5.48
N LEU A 148 6.03 12.71 6.48
CA LEU A 148 4.58 12.57 6.28
C LEU A 148 3.91 13.76 5.60
N PRO A 149 4.19 15.03 5.98
CA PRO A 149 3.56 16.19 5.33
C PRO A 149 3.84 16.23 3.82
N MET A 150 5.08 15.90 3.42
CA MET A 150 5.48 15.86 2.01
C MET A 150 4.81 14.73 1.24
N ILE A 151 4.70 13.53 1.85
CA ILE A 151 4.03 12.37 1.23
C ILE A 151 2.52 12.64 1.05
N TYR A 152 1.88 13.28 2.02
CA TYR A 152 0.48 13.68 1.92
C TYR A 152 0.27 14.77 0.85
N GLN A 153 1.06 15.86 0.89
CA GLN A 153 0.93 16.98 -0.04
C GLN A 153 1.17 16.59 -1.50
N SER A 154 2.05 15.62 -1.73
CA SER A 154 2.31 15.06 -3.07
C SER A 154 1.26 14.05 -3.55
N GLY A 155 0.23 13.77 -2.75
CA GLY A 155 -0.92 12.93 -3.14
C GLY A 155 -0.70 11.43 -2.96
N TYR A 156 0.35 10.99 -2.26
CA TYR A 156 0.56 9.57 -1.96
C TYR A 156 -0.26 9.09 -0.77
N LEU A 157 -0.61 10.00 0.15
CA LEU A 157 -1.52 9.73 1.26
C LEU A 157 -2.74 10.64 1.18
N THR A 158 -3.83 10.16 1.76
CA THR A 158 -5.08 10.89 1.91
C THR A 158 -5.73 10.57 3.25
N ILE A 159 -6.78 11.31 3.61
CA ILE A 159 -7.54 11.07 4.83
C ILE A 159 -8.35 9.79 4.67
N LYS A 160 -8.19 8.85 5.60
CA LYS A 160 -8.94 7.59 5.68
C LYS A 160 -9.90 7.56 6.88
N GLY A 161 -9.68 8.42 7.87
CA GLY A 161 -10.49 8.51 9.07
C GLY A 161 -10.17 9.75 9.88
N TYR A 162 -11.09 10.09 10.78
CA TYR A 162 -10.92 11.17 11.74
C TYR A 162 -11.64 10.80 13.03
N ASP A 163 -10.90 10.86 14.13
CA ASP A 163 -11.42 10.72 15.49
C ASP A 163 -11.62 12.13 16.07
N ASP A 164 -12.88 12.53 16.24
CA ASP A 164 -13.22 13.86 16.76
C ASP A 164 -12.98 13.98 18.27
N ASP A 165 -12.97 12.90 19.04
CA ASP A 165 -12.76 12.95 20.49
C ASP A 165 -11.32 13.32 20.82
N VAL A 166 -10.35 12.76 20.08
CA VAL A 166 -8.91 13.02 20.25
C VAL A 166 -8.30 13.91 19.17
N LYS A 167 -9.12 14.36 18.20
CA LYS A 167 -8.72 15.24 17.09
C LYS A 167 -7.59 14.65 16.23
N LEU A 168 -7.59 13.34 16.02
CA LEU A 168 -6.59 12.61 15.23
C LEU A 168 -7.12 12.26 13.83
N TYR A 169 -6.26 12.42 12.83
CA TYR A 169 -6.52 12.00 11.46
C TYR A 169 -5.80 10.70 11.18
N THR A 170 -6.48 9.75 10.53
CA THR A 170 -5.83 8.57 9.97
C THR A 170 -5.51 8.84 8.51
N LEU A 171 -4.24 8.72 8.13
CA LEU A 171 -3.78 8.82 6.75
C LEU A 171 -3.44 7.44 6.18
N GLY A 172 -3.63 7.27 4.88
CA GLY A 172 -3.28 6.05 4.15
C GLY A 172 -3.31 6.28 2.65
N PHE A 173 -2.90 5.26 1.87
CA PHE A 173 -2.97 5.33 0.42
C PHE A 173 -4.42 5.53 -0.06
N PRO A 174 -4.65 6.35 -1.11
CA PRO A 174 -5.99 6.59 -1.63
C PRO A 174 -6.60 5.33 -2.26
N ASN A 175 -5.82 4.64 -3.11
CA ASN A 175 -6.24 3.51 -3.94
C ASN A 175 -5.07 2.57 -4.28
N ASP A 176 -5.40 1.51 -5.01
CA ASP A 176 -4.48 0.47 -5.47
C ASP A 176 -3.43 1.00 -6.47
N GLU A 177 -3.78 1.98 -7.32
CA GLU A 177 -2.80 2.59 -8.23
C GLU A 177 -1.62 3.16 -7.46
N VAL A 178 -1.90 4.01 -6.47
CA VAL A 178 -0.89 4.69 -5.67
C VAL A 178 -0.21 3.72 -4.70
N ARG A 179 -0.98 2.87 -4.01
CA ARG A 179 -0.44 1.88 -3.06
C ARG A 179 0.57 0.96 -3.74
N TYR A 180 0.18 0.29 -4.81
CA TYR A 180 1.05 -0.68 -5.48
C TYR A 180 2.13 0.00 -6.32
N GLY A 181 1.85 1.16 -6.92
CA GLY A 181 2.88 1.95 -7.58
C GLY A 181 4.00 2.31 -6.61
N PHE A 182 3.65 2.87 -5.45
CA PHE A 182 4.61 3.31 -4.45
C PHE A 182 5.42 2.14 -3.87
N LEU A 183 4.76 1.03 -3.54
CA LEU A 183 5.44 -0.15 -3.01
C LEU A 183 6.36 -0.82 -4.04
N ASN A 184 5.94 -0.96 -5.30
CA ASN A 184 6.80 -1.50 -6.36
C ASN A 184 8.05 -0.64 -6.54
N PHE A 185 7.89 0.69 -6.47
CA PHE A 185 9.01 1.62 -6.55
C PHE A 185 9.93 1.55 -5.31
N LEU A 186 9.41 1.17 -4.14
CA LEU A 186 10.21 1.01 -2.92
C LEU A 186 11.08 -0.25 -2.91
N VAL A 187 10.67 -1.34 -3.57
CA VAL A 187 11.34 -2.65 -3.47
C VAL A 187 12.85 -2.61 -3.75
N PRO A 188 13.36 -1.93 -4.80
CA PRO A 188 14.80 -1.88 -5.06
C PRO A 188 15.62 -1.13 -4.02
N TYR A 189 14.96 -0.40 -3.12
CA TYR A 189 15.62 0.31 -2.04
C TYR A 189 15.77 -0.57 -0.78
N TYR A 190 14.98 -1.63 -0.66
CA TYR A 190 15.07 -2.60 0.44
C TYR A 190 15.74 -3.91 0.03
N THR A 191 15.91 -4.14 -1.28
CA THR A 191 16.40 -5.39 -1.88
C THR A 191 17.25 -5.08 -3.12
N ASN A 192 18.13 -5.99 -3.54
CA ASN A 192 18.87 -5.89 -4.80
C ASN A 192 18.00 -6.26 -6.03
N VAL A 193 16.69 -6.46 -5.85
CA VAL A 193 15.77 -6.72 -6.96
C VAL A 193 15.55 -5.40 -7.69
N SER A 194 15.89 -5.35 -8.98
CA SER A 194 15.71 -4.14 -9.78
C SER A 194 14.22 -3.84 -10.01
N ASN A 195 13.88 -2.59 -10.31
CA ASN A 195 12.50 -2.18 -10.64
C ASN A 195 11.88 -3.06 -11.75
N ASP A 196 12.68 -3.45 -12.75
CA ASP A 196 12.26 -4.27 -13.88
C ASP A 196 11.93 -5.73 -13.47
N GLU A 197 12.59 -6.21 -12.41
CA GLU A 197 12.41 -7.57 -11.89
C GLU A 197 11.28 -7.65 -10.86
N THR A 198 11.04 -6.58 -10.09
CA THR A 198 10.04 -6.55 -9.00
C THR A 198 8.68 -7.07 -9.46
N GLY A 199 8.11 -6.48 -10.52
CA GLY A 199 6.78 -6.88 -11.01
C GLY A 199 6.73 -8.35 -11.45
N PHE A 200 7.80 -8.86 -12.05
CA PHE A 200 7.91 -10.26 -12.45
C PHE A 200 7.96 -11.20 -11.26
N HIS A 201 8.71 -10.83 -10.22
CA HIS A 201 8.81 -11.62 -9.00
C HIS A 201 7.50 -11.68 -8.21
N ILE A 202 6.78 -10.55 -8.05
CA ILE A 202 5.48 -10.55 -7.36
C ILE A 202 4.46 -11.41 -8.12
N ALA A 203 4.41 -11.30 -9.45
CA ALA A 203 3.54 -12.13 -10.26
C ALA A 203 3.87 -13.64 -10.12
N LYS A 204 5.15 -13.99 -9.96
CA LYS A 204 5.57 -15.38 -9.70
C LYS A 204 5.19 -15.86 -8.32
N PHE A 205 5.42 -15.07 -7.27
CA PHE A 205 4.98 -15.41 -5.91
C PHE A 205 3.49 -15.75 -5.88
N MET A 206 2.66 -14.92 -6.56
CA MET A 206 1.22 -15.21 -6.67
C MET A 206 0.96 -16.54 -7.37
N ARG A 207 1.63 -16.81 -8.50
CA ARG A 207 1.43 -18.05 -9.27
C ARG A 207 1.82 -19.29 -8.47
N GLU A 208 2.95 -19.24 -7.77
CA GLU A 208 3.47 -20.31 -6.93
C GLU A 208 2.48 -20.67 -5.81
N LEU A 209 1.99 -19.67 -5.06
CA LEU A 209 0.96 -19.89 -4.04
C LEU A 209 -0.36 -20.40 -4.64
N LYS A 210 -0.76 -19.88 -5.81
CA LYS A 210 -1.98 -20.33 -6.50
C LYS A 210 -1.88 -21.79 -7.00
N SER A 211 -0.69 -22.26 -7.34
CA SER A 211 -0.46 -23.66 -7.75
C SER A 211 -0.19 -24.61 -6.60
N GLY A 212 -0.04 -24.12 -5.35
CA GLY A 212 0.32 -24.96 -4.21
C GLY A 212 1.83 -25.16 -4.02
N ASP A 213 2.66 -24.46 -4.78
CA ASP A 213 4.11 -24.63 -4.78
C ASP A 213 4.77 -23.71 -3.73
N VAL A 214 4.60 -24.08 -2.46
CA VAL A 214 5.16 -23.32 -1.33
C VAL A 214 6.69 -23.37 -1.33
N GLU A 215 7.29 -24.46 -1.79
CA GLU A 215 8.74 -24.60 -1.90
C GLU A 215 9.32 -23.55 -2.86
N ALA A 216 8.79 -23.45 -4.09
CA ALA A 216 9.23 -22.43 -5.05
C ALA A 216 9.02 -21.00 -4.54
N PHE A 217 7.90 -20.76 -3.84
CA PHE A 217 7.64 -19.49 -3.17
C PHE A 217 8.73 -19.15 -2.15
N MET A 218 9.08 -20.09 -1.27
CA MET A 218 10.09 -19.89 -0.22
C MET A 218 11.50 -19.70 -0.80
N GLU A 219 11.87 -20.42 -1.86
CA GLU A 219 13.14 -20.22 -2.55
C GLU A 219 13.23 -18.84 -3.22
N ARG A 220 12.14 -18.37 -3.83
CA ARG A 220 12.09 -17.00 -4.36
C ARG A 220 12.18 -15.96 -3.25
N LEU A 221 11.57 -16.21 -2.11
CA LEU A 221 11.61 -15.31 -0.96
C LEU A 221 13.04 -15.22 -0.41
N LYS A 222 13.77 -16.33 -0.34
CA LYS A 222 15.21 -16.36 -0.03
C LYS A 222 16.05 -15.49 -0.97
N ILE A 223 15.72 -15.49 -2.27
CA ILE A 223 16.40 -14.62 -3.26
C ILE A 223 16.17 -13.14 -2.94
N PHE A 224 14.93 -12.74 -2.58
CA PHE A 224 14.65 -11.36 -2.15
C PHE A 224 15.50 -10.94 -0.96
N PHE A 225 15.66 -11.81 0.05
CA PHE A 225 16.49 -11.54 1.22
C PHE A 225 18.00 -11.57 0.94
N SER A 226 18.46 -12.41 0.00
CA SER A 226 19.88 -12.48 -0.37
C SER A 226 20.41 -11.18 -0.97
N GLY A 227 19.52 -10.33 -1.46
CA GLY A 227 19.83 -9.05 -2.08
C GLY A 227 19.97 -7.87 -1.11
N ILE A 228 20.14 -8.06 0.21
CA ILE A 228 20.13 -6.93 1.14
C ILE A 228 21.55 -6.33 1.29
N PRO A 229 21.76 -5.03 0.96
CA PRO A 229 23.04 -4.36 1.18
C PRO A 229 23.43 -4.32 2.66
N TYR A 230 24.72 -4.47 2.95
CA TYR A 230 25.24 -4.51 4.32
C TYR A 230 25.01 -3.21 5.10
N GLU A 231 24.91 -2.08 4.39
CA GLU A 231 24.88 -0.71 4.95
C GLU A 231 23.49 -0.25 5.42
N LEU A 232 22.41 -0.97 5.11
CA LEU A 232 21.04 -0.65 5.55
C LEU A 232 20.66 -1.33 6.88
N SER A 233 21.61 -1.99 7.56
CA SER A 233 21.32 -3.02 8.56
C SER A 233 21.49 -2.63 10.03
N ASP A 234 21.40 -1.35 10.40
CA ASP A 234 21.56 -0.97 11.81
C ASP A 234 20.36 -1.40 12.70
N ASP A 235 19.29 -1.97 12.12
CA ASP A 235 18.22 -2.67 12.84
C ASP A 235 17.74 -3.93 12.07
N THR A 236 18.42 -5.06 12.33
CA THR A 236 18.21 -6.33 11.61
C THR A 236 16.75 -6.83 11.62
N GLU A 237 16.05 -6.84 12.75
CA GLU A 237 14.66 -7.35 12.84
C GLU A 237 13.66 -6.54 12.02
N ARG A 238 13.74 -5.22 12.12
CA ARG A 238 12.80 -4.29 11.50
C ARG A 238 12.88 -4.36 9.98
N HIS A 239 14.10 -4.46 9.44
CA HIS A 239 14.32 -4.53 7.99
C HIS A 239 13.65 -5.77 7.37
N TYR A 240 13.75 -6.93 8.02
CA TYR A 240 13.11 -8.15 7.52
C TYR A 240 11.59 -8.07 7.59
N GLN A 241 11.06 -7.56 8.71
CA GLN A 241 9.62 -7.35 8.86
C GLN A 241 9.08 -6.39 7.80
N VAL A 242 9.83 -5.34 7.44
CA VAL A 242 9.46 -4.43 6.34
C VAL A 242 9.41 -5.18 5.00
N ILE A 243 10.41 -5.98 4.66
CA ILE A 243 10.44 -6.73 3.39
C ILE A 243 9.25 -7.71 3.30
N PHE A 244 9.01 -8.51 4.34
CA PHE A 244 7.85 -9.39 4.39
C PHE A 244 6.57 -8.59 4.18
N HIS A 245 6.42 -7.50 4.94
CA HIS A 245 5.22 -6.69 4.87
C HIS A 245 5.00 -6.09 3.48
N VAL A 246 6.06 -5.63 2.80
CA VAL A 246 6.01 -5.13 1.42
C VAL A 246 5.66 -6.25 0.44
N VAL A 247 6.34 -7.40 0.48
CA VAL A 247 6.09 -8.52 -0.45
C VAL A 247 4.65 -9.04 -0.32
N PHE A 248 4.19 -9.30 0.91
CA PHE A 248 2.83 -9.80 1.13
C PHE A 248 1.76 -8.72 0.88
N THR A 249 2.07 -7.44 1.06
CA THR A 249 1.17 -6.36 0.61
C THR A 249 1.08 -6.32 -0.91
N LEU A 250 2.21 -6.42 -1.62
CA LEU A 250 2.25 -6.45 -3.09
C LEU A 250 1.53 -7.67 -3.67
N LEU A 251 1.56 -8.82 -3.00
CA LEU A 251 0.71 -9.98 -3.35
C LEU A 251 -0.79 -9.64 -3.36
N GLY A 252 -1.20 -8.72 -2.48
CA GLY A 252 -2.55 -8.15 -2.42
C GLY A 252 -3.08 -7.64 -3.77
N GLN A 253 -2.18 -7.21 -4.67
CA GLN A 253 -2.52 -6.74 -6.01
C GLN A 253 -3.19 -7.82 -6.87
N PHE A 254 -2.90 -9.10 -6.58
CA PHE A 254 -3.34 -10.22 -7.41
C PHE A 254 -4.23 -11.22 -6.67
N ILE A 255 -4.00 -11.38 -5.36
CA ILE A 255 -4.72 -12.32 -4.49
C ILE A 255 -4.95 -11.67 -3.14
N ARG A 256 -6.08 -11.98 -2.49
CA ARG A 256 -6.37 -11.41 -1.17
C ARG A 256 -5.26 -11.84 -0.19
N SER A 257 -4.55 -10.85 0.32
CA SER A 257 -3.44 -11.01 1.25
C SER A 257 -3.65 -10.04 2.41
N GLU A 258 -3.61 -10.57 3.63
CA GLU A 258 -3.73 -9.79 4.86
C GLU A 258 -2.39 -9.83 5.58
N VAL A 259 -1.85 -8.67 5.90
CA VAL A 259 -0.58 -8.55 6.62
C VAL A 259 -0.82 -7.69 7.85
N ARG A 260 -0.36 -8.12 9.02
CA ARG A 260 -0.49 -7.33 10.25
C ARG A 260 0.75 -7.48 11.13
N SER A 261 1.11 -6.38 11.80
CA SER A 261 2.28 -6.29 12.68
C SER A 261 1.94 -6.41 14.18
N SER A 262 0.67 -6.61 14.54
CA SER A 262 0.21 -6.53 15.93
C SER A 262 0.00 -7.89 16.60
N ARG A 263 0.28 -7.93 17.91
CA ARG A 263 0.17 -9.14 18.75
C ARG A 263 -1.25 -9.71 18.71
N GLY A 264 -1.38 -10.97 18.27
CA GLY A 264 -2.64 -11.73 18.30
C GLY A 264 -3.26 -12.00 16.93
N ARG A 265 -2.56 -11.71 15.83
CA ARG A 265 -2.92 -12.10 14.46
C ARG A 265 -1.70 -12.74 13.78
N ALA A 266 -1.94 -13.53 12.74
CA ALA A 266 -0.87 -14.07 11.91
C ALA A 266 -0.13 -12.95 11.19
N ASP A 267 1.16 -13.17 10.91
CA ASP A 267 1.99 -12.19 10.21
C ASP A 267 1.47 -11.95 8.78
N ALA A 268 1.12 -13.04 8.07
CA ALA A 268 0.44 -12.94 6.79
C ALA A 268 -0.57 -14.07 6.56
N VAL A 269 -1.70 -13.74 5.94
CA VAL A 269 -2.70 -14.70 5.46
C VAL A 269 -2.95 -14.48 3.97
N VAL A 270 -2.75 -15.51 3.16
CA VAL A 270 -2.92 -15.43 1.71
C VAL A 270 -4.04 -16.36 1.27
N HIS A 271 -5.04 -15.77 0.60
CA HIS A 271 -6.19 -16.49 0.06
C HIS A 271 -6.03 -16.71 -1.44
N THR A 272 -6.02 -17.98 -1.82
CA THR A 272 -6.08 -18.39 -3.22
C THR A 272 -7.45 -19.03 -3.50
N PRO A 273 -7.78 -19.35 -4.78
CA PRO A 273 -9.01 -20.07 -5.09
C PRO A 273 -9.12 -21.46 -4.46
N THR A 274 -7.99 -22.09 -4.13
CA THR A 274 -7.92 -23.50 -3.71
C THR A 274 -7.39 -23.71 -2.29
N ALA A 275 -6.63 -22.75 -1.76
CA ALA A 275 -5.98 -22.83 -0.46
C ALA A 275 -5.95 -21.48 0.29
N ILE A 276 -5.89 -21.56 1.61
CA ILE A 276 -5.59 -20.45 2.51
C ILE A 276 -4.26 -20.77 3.20
N TYR A 277 -3.29 -19.89 3.01
CA TYR A 277 -1.98 -19.99 3.63
C TYR A 277 -1.88 -19.05 4.82
N VAL A 278 -1.42 -19.56 5.96
CA VAL A 278 -1.12 -18.77 7.15
C VAL A 278 0.38 -18.83 7.40
N PHE A 279 1.04 -17.68 7.34
CA PHE A 279 2.47 -17.54 7.56
C PHE A 279 2.75 -16.93 8.93
N GLU A 280 3.75 -17.47 9.60
CA GLU A 280 4.31 -16.93 10.84
C GLU A 280 5.84 -16.99 10.76
N PHE A 281 6.47 -15.88 11.12
CA PHE A 281 7.90 -15.70 11.04
C PHE A 281 8.51 -15.59 12.44
N LYS A 282 9.73 -16.13 12.59
CA LYS A 282 10.54 -16.00 13.80
C LYS A 282 11.93 -15.53 13.43
N LEU A 283 12.53 -14.73 14.30
CA LEU A 283 13.88 -14.22 14.17
C LEU A 283 14.78 -14.87 15.20
N ASP A 284 15.84 -15.54 14.74
CA ASP A 284 16.74 -16.40 15.55
C ASP A 284 15.96 -17.39 16.44
N GLY A 285 14.85 -17.92 15.92
CA GLY A 285 13.99 -18.88 16.59
C GLY A 285 14.04 -20.24 15.90
N THR A 286 12.88 -20.89 15.76
CA THR A 286 12.72 -22.12 14.97
C THR A 286 11.42 -22.09 14.18
N ALA A 287 11.37 -22.82 13.07
CA ALA A 287 10.14 -22.95 12.29
C ALA A 287 9.02 -23.67 13.08
N ASP A 288 9.38 -24.62 13.96
CA ASP A 288 8.45 -25.26 14.89
C ASP A 288 7.80 -24.27 15.87
N ALA A 289 8.57 -23.32 16.39
CA ALA A 289 8.03 -22.30 17.29
C ALA A 289 7.03 -21.38 16.56
N ALA A 290 7.27 -21.09 15.28
CA ALA A 290 6.33 -20.36 14.43
C ALA A 290 5.03 -21.15 14.22
N LEU A 291 5.11 -22.43 13.85
CA LEU A 291 3.93 -23.30 13.69
C LEU A 291 3.14 -23.44 14.99
N LYS A 292 3.84 -23.61 16.11
CA LYS A 292 3.21 -23.70 17.43
C LYS A 292 2.44 -22.42 17.76
N GLN A 293 2.96 -21.24 17.39
CA GLN A 293 2.22 -19.99 17.57
C GLN A 293 0.95 -19.95 16.71
N ILE A 294 1.00 -20.41 15.47
CA ILE A 294 -0.18 -20.50 14.59
C ILE A 294 -1.28 -21.33 15.27
N ASP A 295 -0.90 -22.48 15.83
CA ASP A 295 -1.81 -23.41 16.50
C ASP A 295 -2.35 -22.84 17.82
N GLU A 296 -1.49 -22.33 18.69
CA GLU A 296 -1.87 -21.76 20.00
C GLU A 296 -2.80 -20.55 19.88
N LYS A 297 -2.63 -19.77 18.82
CA LYS A 297 -3.48 -18.61 18.55
C LYS A 297 -4.71 -18.94 17.71
N GLY A 298 -4.80 -20.16 17.19
CA GLY A 298 -5.94 -20.62 16.42
C GLY A 298 -6.19 -19.81 15.15
N TYR A 299 -5.13 -19.38 14.47
CA TYR A 299 -5.26 -18.51 13.28
C TYR A 299 -6.01 -19.16 12.12
N LEU A 300 -6.08 -20.49 12.09
CA LEU A 300 -6.84 -21.24 11.08
C LEU A 300 -8.33 -21.42 11.42
N ILE A 301 -8.73 -21.21 12.69
CA ILE A 301 -10.11 -21.45 13.17
C ILE A 301 -11.16 -20.73 12.29
N PRO A 302 -10.99 -19.45 11.90
CA PRO A 302 -11.97 -18.75 11.07
C PRO A 302 -12.20 -19.37 9.68
N TYR A 303 -11.29 -20.22 9.22
CA TYR A 303 -11.26 -20.78 7.86
C TYR A 303 -11.63 -22.26 7.80
N THR A 304 -11.89 -22.90 8.94
CA THR A 304 -12.19 -24.34 9.04
C THR A 304 -13.41 -24.79 8.20
N LEU A 305 -14.39 -23.90 8.01
CA LEU A 305 -15.60 -24.17 7.21
C LEU A 305 -15.56 -23.56 5.81
N ASP A 306 -14.43 -23.00 5.40
CA ASP A 306 -14.27 -22.31 4.13
C ASP A 306 -14.25 -23.27 2.92
N GLY A 307 -13.81 -24.52 3.14
CA GLY A 307 -13.78 -25.59 2.13
C GLY A 307 -12.54 -25.59 1.24
N ARG A 308 -11.69 -24.57 1.33
CA ARG A 308 -10.33 -24.57 0.76
C ARG A 308 -9.35 -25.34 1.64
N LYS A 309 -8.23 -25.79 1.06
CA LYS A 309 -7.10 -26.36 1.81
C LYS A 309 -6.55 -25.33 2.79
N LEU A 310 -6.23 -25.75 4.01
CA LEU A 310 -5.56 -24.88 4.99
C LEU A 310 -4.11 -25.29 5.10
N VAL A 311 -3.20 -24.34 4.91
CA VAL A 311 -1.76 -24.58 4.92
C VAL A 311 -1.10 -23.61 5.89
N LYS A 312 -0.39 -24.15 6.88
CA LYS A 312 0.42 -23.34 7.81
C LYS A 312 1.89 -23.42 7.43
N VAL A 313 2.54 -22.26 7.43
CA VAL A 313 3.95 -22.10 7.04
C VAL A 313 4.67 -21.38 8.17
N GLY A 314 5.49 -22.12 8.91
CA GLY A 314 6.37 -21.57 9.94
C GLY A 314 7.74 -21.32 9.36
N VAL A 315 8.28 -20.11 9.55
CA VAL A 315 9.54 -19.69 8.93
C VAL A 315 10.49 -19.15 9.99
N ASN A 316 11.74 -19.65 9.99
CA ASN A 316 12.82 -19.10 10.79
C ASN A 316 13.77 -18.28 9.94
N PHE A 317 14.05 -17.07 10.41
CA PHE A 317 15.00 -16.16 9.83
C PHE A 317 16.25 -16.08 10.71
N SER A 318 17.44 -16.21 10.13
CA SER A 318 18.71 -16.07 10.84
C SER A 318 19.30 -14.69 10.62
N LYS A 319 19.57 -13.96 11.72
CA LYS A 319 20.29 -12.68 11.65
C LYS A 319 21.71 -12.84 11.12
N GLU A 320 22.34 -13.99 11.39
CA GLU A 320 23.72 -14.28 10.97
C GLU A 320 23.80 -14.38 9.45
N THR A 321 22.96 -15.22 8.84
CA THR A 321 22.95 -15.41 7.38
C THR A 321 22.17 -14.32 6.66
N ARG A 322 21.41 -13.51 7.40
CA ARG A 322 20.50 -12.49 6.87
C ARG A 322 19.53 -13.10 5.85
N ASN A 323 19.09 -14.32 6.10
CA ASN A 323 18.16 -15.03 5.23
C ASN A 323 17.29 -16.02 6.01
N ILE A 324 16.33 -16.62 5.31
CA ILE A 324 15.52 -17.73 5.80
C ILE A 324 16.44 -18.96 5.93
N ASP A 325 16.56 -19.45 7.15
CA ASP A 325 17.38 -20.61 7.51
C ASP A 325 16.58 -21.91 7.40
N GLU A 326 15.36 -21.89 7.95
CA GLU A 326 14.48 -23.06 8.01
C GLU A 326 13.03 -22.63 7.75
N TYR A 327 12.25 -23.51 7.13
CA TYR A 327 10.79 -23.38 7.09
C TYR A 327 10.12 -24.75 7.13
N ILE A 328 8.91 -24.80 7.68
CA ILE A 328 8.08 -26.01 7.74
C ILE A 328 6.70 -25.69 7.18
N VAL A 329 6.19 -26.58 6.32
CA VAL A 329 4.86 -26.50 5.71
C VAL A 329 4.02 -27.66 6.21
N VAL A 330 2.81 -27.37 6.71
CA VAL A 330 1.84 -28.39 7.14
C VAL A 330 0.48 -28.09 6.50
N GLU A 331 -0.08 -29.08 5.81
CA GLU A 331 -1.47 -29.06 5.29
C GLU A 331 -2.38 -29.72 6.34
N GLU A 332 -3.52 -29.08 6.67
CA GLU A 332 -4.54 -29.61 7.61
C GLU A 332 -5.70 -30.33 6.93
#